data_AF-Q9HEU4-F1
#
_entry.id   AF-Q9HEU4-F1
#
_cell.length_a   1.000
_cell.length_b   1.000
_cell.length_c   1.000
_cell.angle_alpha   90.00
_cell.angle_beta   90.00
_cell.angle_gamma   90.00
#
_symmetry.space_group_name_H-M   'P 1'
#
loop_
_entity.id
_entity.type
_entity.pdbx_description
1 polymer ?
#
loop_
_entity_poly.entity_id
_entity_poly.type
_entity_poly.pdbx_seq_one_letter_code
_entity_poly.pdbx_strand_id
1 'polypeptide(L)'
;MHILTYPSGKIENGTPKDLKTGNDFVSAAKSLLDRAFKSHHSYYGLCSTSCQVYDTAWVAMIPKTRDNVKQWLFPECFHYLLKTQAADGSWGSLPTTQTAGILDTASAMAEFR
;
A
#
# COMPACT_ATOMS: atom_id res chain seq x y z
N MET A 1 6.35 10.91 0.39
CA MET A 1 4.99 10.54 0.88
C MET A 1 4.69 11.42 2.09
N HIS A 2 4.09 12.59 1.88
CA HIS A 2 3.66 13.46 2.98
C HIS A 2 2.30 12.95 3.46
N ILE A 3 2.31 12.18 4.55
CA ILE A 3 1.10 11.90 5.31
C ILE A 3 0.72 13.24 5.96
N LEU A 4 -0.39 13.83 5.50
CA LEU A 4 -0.96 15.02 6.15
C LEU A 4 -1.49 14.58 7.52
N THR A 5 -0.63 14.66 8.52
CA THR A 5 -1.04 14.56 9.92
C THR A 5 -1.79 15.84 10.26
N TYR A 6 -3.12 15.74 10.35
CA TYR A 6 -3.94 16.79 10.92
C TYR A 6 -3.55 16.96 12.41
N PRO A 7 -3.35 18.19 12.91
CA PRO A 7 -3.07 18.40 14.31
C PRO A 7 -4.28 17.95 15.13
N SER A 8 -4.02 17.09 16.13
CA SER A 8 -5.02 16.52 17.03
C SER A 8 -5.73 17.64 17.80
N GLY A 9 -6.89 18.05 17.29
CA GLY A 9 -7.82 18.94 17.99
C GLY A 9 -8.48 18.18 19.13
N LYS A 10 -8.50 18.80 20.32
CA LYS A 10 -9.03 18.22 21.56
C LYS A 10 -10.46 17.69 21.38
N ILE A 11 -10.63 16.40 21.66
CA ILE A 11 -11.92 15.73 21.77
C ILE A 11 -12.57 16.05 23.11
N GLU A 12 -13.71 16.74 23.11
CA GLU A 12 -14.67 16.71 24.21
C GLU A 12 -16.07 16.55 23.60
N ASN A 13 -16.78 15.52 24.07
CA ASN A 13 -18.20 15.25 23.78
C ASN A 13 -18.58 14.97 22.31
N GLY A 14 -17.81 14.13 21.62
CA GLY A 14 -18.33 13.27 20.54
C GLY A 14 -18.93 13.95 19.29
N THR A 15 -18.78 15.26 19.11
CA THR A 15 -19.26 15.99 17.91
C THR A 15 -18.18 16.94 17.39
N PRO A 16 -17.72 16.78 16.14
CA PRO A 16 -16.81 17.73 15.49
C PRO A 16 -17.46 19.13 15.39
N LYS A 17 -16.73 20.17 15.82
CA LYS A 17 -17.25 21.54 16.04
C LYS A 17 -17.54 22.36 14.77
N ASP A 18 -17.34 21.84 13.57
CA ASP A 18 -17.30 22.65 12.34
C ASP A 18 -18.41 22.35 11.30
N LEU A 19 -19.52 21.70 11.65
CA LEU A 19 -20.61 21.44 10.70
C LEU A 19 -21.89 22.20 11.10
N LYS A 20 -22.09 23.38 10.50
CA LYS A 20 -23.27 24.23 10.71
C LYS A 20 -24.17 24.21 9.48
N THR A 21 -25.28 23.48 9.54
CA THR A 21 -26.39 23.42 8.54
C THR A 21 -26.28 22.32 7.47
N GLY A 22 -27.42 21.75 7.08
CA GLY A 22 -27.52 20.65 6.08
C GLY A 22 -26.92 20.97 4.71
N ASN A 23 -26.81 22.25 4.35
CA ASN A 23 -26.20 22.71 3.10
C ASN A 23 -24.68 22.48 3.07
N ASP A 24 -24.04 22.54 4.24
CA ASP A 24 -22.60 22.31 4.40
C ASP A 24 -22.28 20.82 4.22
N PHE A 25 -23.15 19.94 4.72
CA PHE A 25 -23.03 18.49 4.49
C PHE A 25 -23.14 18.12 3.01
N VAL A 26 -24.09 18.72 2.29
CA VAL A 26 -24.25 18.49 0.85
C VAL A 26 -23.02 18.98 0.08
N SER A 27 -22.48 20.14 0.47
CA SER A 27 -21.27 20.71 -0.13
C SER A 27 -20.03 19.83 0.14
N ALA A 28 -19.89 19.33 1.37
CA ALA A 28 -18.83 18.40 1.75
C ALA A 28 -18.94 17.06 1.00
N ALA A 29 -20.15 16.50 0.87
CA ALA A 29 -20.39 15.26 0.13
C ALA A 29 -20.05 15.41 -1.36
N LYS A 30 -20.43 16.53 -1.98
CA LYS A 30 -20.05 16.85 -3.38
C LYS A 30 -18.54 16.99 -3.54
N SER A 31 -17.87 17.66 -2.61
CA SER A 31 -16.40 17.81 -2.62
C SER A 31 -15.69 16.45 -2.47
N LEU A 32 -16.20 15.55 -1.65
CA LEU A 32 -15.69 14.18 -1.52
C LEU A 32 -15.85 13.38 -2.81
N LEU A 33 -17.03 13.45 -3.45
CA LEU A 33 -17.28 12.80 -4.74
C LEU A 33 -16.34 13.34 -5.82
N ASP A 34 -16.19 14.65 -5.94
CA ASP A 34 -15.28 15.27 -6.89
C ASP A 34 -13.83 14.80 -6.69
N ARG A 35 -13.39 14.66 -5.45
CA ARG A 35 -12.05 14.14 -5.12
C ARG A 35 -11.91 12.67 -5.48
N ALA A 36 -12.92 11.84 -5.16
CA ALA A 36 -12.92 10.43 -5.49
C ALA A 36 -12.87 10.22 -7.01
N PHE A 37 -13.70 10.95 -7.76
CA PHE A 37 -13.64 10.92 -9.21
C PHE A 37 -12.33 11.48 -9.74
N LYS A 38 -11.74 12.54 -9.19
CA LYS A 38 -10.40 12.99 -9.61
C LYS A 38 -9.30 11.96 -9.33
N SER A 39 -9.45 11.14 -8.30
CA SER A 39 -8.50 10.05 -7.99
C SER A 39 -8.70 8.80 -8.86
N HIS A 40 -9.66 8.78 -9.79
CA HIS A 40 -9.81 7.67 -10.73
C HIS A 40 -8.62 7.59 -11.69
N HIS A 41 -8.05 6.40 -11.84
CA HIS A 41 -7.11 6.08 -12.88
C HIS A 41 -7.85 5.35 -14.01
N SER A 42 -7.60 5.71 -15.27
CA SER A 42 -8.31 5.13 -16.43
C SER A 42 -8.18 3.61 -16.52
N TYR A 43 -7.02 3.07 -16.14
CA TYR A 43 -6.75 1.63 -16.13
C TYR A 43 -6.98 0.93 -14.78
N TYR A 44 -6.63 1.57 -13.65
CA TYR A 44 -6.67 0.95 -12.32
C TYR A 44 -7.92 1.34 -11.50
N GLY A 45 -8.80 2.18 -12.06
CA GLY A 45 -10.00 2.67 -11.38
C GLY A 45 -9.65 3.44 -10.10
N LEU A 46 -10.32 3.11 -9.00
CA LEU A 46 -10.05 3.66 -7.66
C LEU A 46 -9.13 2.76 -6.83
N CYS A 47 -8.49 1.75 -7.45
CA CYS A 47 -7.65 0.82 -6.73
C CYS A 47 -6.36 1.50 -6.27
N SER A 48 -6.22 1.69 -4.95
CA SER A 48 -5.03 2.27 -4.32
C SER A 48 -4.29 1.24 -3.46
N THR A 49 -4.18 -0.01 -3.91
CA THR A 49 -3.48 -1.06 -3.17
C THR A 49 -1.98 -0.77 -3.14
N SER A 50 -1.40 -0.70 -1.95
CA SER A 50 0.06 -0.70 -1.81
C SER A 50 0.61 -2.07 -2.22
N CYS A 51 1.80 -2.06 -2.83
CA CYS A 51 2.51 -3.29 -3.13
C CYS A 51 2.85 -4.02 -1.82
N GLN A 52 2.25 -5.18 -1.60
CA GLN A 52 2.56 -6.04 -0.45
C GLN A 52 3.79 -6.89 -0.79
N VAL A 53 4.80 -6.83 0.08
CA VAL A 53 6.07 -7.55 -0.15
C VAL A 53 5.82 -9.05 -0.14
N TYR A 54 4.96 -9.56 0.74
CA TYR A 54 4.53 -10.95 0.76
C TYR A 54 4.04 -11.45 -0.60
N ASP A 55 3.03 -10.80 -1.18
CA ASP A 55 2.46 -11.21 -2.47
C ASP A 55 3.51 -11.12 -3.59
N THR A 56 4.36 -10.08 -3.54
CA THR A 56 5.43 -9.86 -4.53
C THR A 56 6.51 -10.94 -4.46
N ALA A 57 6.87 -11.37 -3.24
CA ALA A 57 7.79 -12.46 -2.97
C ALA A 57 7.21 -13.85 -3.22
N TRP A 58 5.90 -13.96 -3.46
CA TRP A 58 5.34 -15.20 -4.00
C TRP A 58 5.39 -15.23 -5.52
N VAL A 59 5.15 -14.08 -6.15
CA VAL A 59 5.11 -13.95 -7.61
C VAL A 59 6.50 -14.04 -8.22
N ALA A 60 7.54 -13.49 -7.58
CA ALA A 60 8.90 -13.62 -8.12
C ALA A 60 9.41 -15.07 -8.09
N MET A 61 8.91 -15.91 -7.18
CA MET A 61 9.26 -17.33 -7.14
C MET A 61 8.73 -18.16 -8.33
N ILE A 62 7.84 -17.63 -9.17
CA ILE A 62 7.17 -18.42 -10.22
C ILE A 62 8.14 -18.73 -11.36
N PRO A 63 8.49 -20.00 -11.61
CA PRO A 63 9.38 -20.35 -12.71
C PRO A 63 8.62 -20.56 -14.01
N LYS A 64 9.28 -20.25 -15.13
CA LYS A 64 8.86 -20.63 -16.48
C LYS A 64 9.99 -21.37 -17.16
N THR A 65 9.69 -22.52 -17.76
CA THR A 65 10.64 -23.19 -18.65
C THR A 65 10.46 -22.67 -20.06
N ARG A 66 11.56 -22.22 -20.69
CA ARG A 66 11.60 -21.86 -22.11
C ARG A 66 12.89 -22.42 -22.68
N ASP A 67 12.80 -23.11 -23.82
CA ASP A 67 13.97 -23.69 -24.51
C ASP A 67 14.84 -24.57 -23.59
N ASN A 68 14.21 -25.40 -22.74
CA ASN A 68 14.83 -26.22 -21.69
C ASN A 68 15.62 -25.44 -20.60
N VAL A 69 15.50 -24.11 -20.55
CA VAL A 69 16.08 -23.27 -19.50
C VAL A 69 14.97 -22.82 -18.55
N LYS A 70 15.20 -23.00 -17.25
CA LYS A 70 14.33 -22.49 -16.20
C LYS A 70 14.68 -21.02 -15.94
N GLN A 71 13.71 -20.13 -16.11
CA GLN A 71 13.84 -18.70 -15.84
C GLN A 71 12.71 -18.23 -14.93
N TRP A 72 12.92 -17.11 -14.24
CA TRP A 72 11.87 -16.46 -13.47
C TRP A 72 10.83 -15.85 -14.42
N LEU A 73 9.55 -16.10 -14.15
CA LEU A 73 8.46 -15.58 -14.99
C LEU A 73 8.29 -14.06 -14.81
N PHE A 74 8.56 -13.55 -13.61
CA PHE A 74 8.40 -12.15 -13.23
C PHE A 74 9.67 -11.61 -12.56
N PRO A 75 10.77 -11.39 -13.31
CA PRO A 75 12.04 -10.95 -12.74
C PRO A 75 11.95 -9.55 -12.08
N GLU A 76 10.98 -8.73 -12.48
CA GLU A 76 10.80 -7.40 -11.89
C GLU A 76 10.32 -7.44 -10.43
N CYS A 77 9.61 -8.50 -10.03
CA CYS A 77 9.23 -8.70 -8.63
C CYS A 77 10.48 -8.90 -7.76
N PHE A 78 11.48 -9.65 -8.26
CA PHE A 78 12.74 -9.87 -7.56
C PHE A 78 13.55 -8.57 -7.45
N HIS A 79 13.63 -7.78 -8.53
CA HIS A 79 14.27 -6.47 -8.50
C HIS A 79 13.59 -5.50 -7.54
N TYR A 80 12.26 -5.55 -7.43
CA TYR A 80 11.51 -4.73 -6.49
C TYR A 80 11.87 -5.07 -5.04
N LEU A 81 11.95 -6.37 -4.70
CA LEU A 81 12.36 -6.81 -3.35
C LEU A 81 13.75 -6.29 -3.01
N LEU A 82 14.73 -6.46 -3.91
CA LEU A 82 16.09 -5.96 -3.71
C LEU A 82 16.15 -4.44 -3.46
N LYS A 83 15.35 -3.66 -4.19
CA LYS A 83 15.33 -2.19 -4.07
C LYS A 83 14.62 -1.69 -2.83
N THR A 84 13.73 -2.49 -2.24
CA THR A 84 12.85 -2.06 -1.14
C THR A 84 13.27 -2.58 0.21
N GLN A 85 14.40 -3.32 0.29
CA GLN A 85 14.98 -3.75 1.55
C GLN A 85 15.37 -2.54 2.41
N ALA A 86 14.96 -2.54 3.68
CA ALA A 86 15.38 -1.54 4.64
C ALA A 86 16.85 -1.73 5.05
N ALA A 87 17.45 -0.70 5.65
CA ALA A 87 18.86 -0.75 6.06
C ALA A 87 19.16 -1.81 7.13
N ASP A 88 18.15 -2.21 7.91
CA ASP A 88 18.24 -3.30 8.89
C ASP A 88 18.00 -4.70 8.27
N GLY A 89 17.77 -4.76 6.96
CA GLY A 89 17.52 -5.98 6.21
C GLY A 89 16.06 -6.41 6.18
N SER A 90 15.14 -5.68 6.82
CA SER A 90 13.71 -6.01 6.86
C SER A 90 12.94 -5.49 5.64
N TRP A 91 11.71 -6.00 5.50
CA TRP A 91 10.69 -5.45 4.60
C TRP A 91 9.38 -5.21 5.37
N GLY A 92 8.55 -4.28 4.89
CA GLY A 92 7.17 -4.17 5.36
C GLY A 92 6.97 -3.55 6.75
N SER A 93 7.89 -2.68 7.20
CA SER A 93 7.75 -2.02 8.51
C SER A 93 6.50 -1.13 8.56
N LEU A 94 5.46 -1.60 9.26
CA LEU A 94 4.22 -0.89 9.50
C LEU A 94 4.21 -0.36 10.95
N PRO A 95 3.93 0.94 11.17
CA PRO A 95 3.96 1.53 12.52
C PRO A 95 3.00 0.87 13.52
N THR A 96 1.95 0.21 13.02
CA THR A 96 0.84 -0.31 13.81
C THR A 96 0.89 -1.82 14.04
N THR A 97 1.73 -2.58 13.32
CA THR A 97 1.80 -4.04 13.46
C THR A 97 3.15 -4.61 13.04
N GLN A 98 3.73 -5.43 13.92
CA GLN A 98 5.00 -6.11 13.69
C GLN A 98 4.84 -7.39 12.85
N THR A 99 3.65 -8.00 12.86
CA THR A 99 3.38 -9.27 12.18
C THR A 99 3.53 -9.17 10.66
N ALA A 100 3.10 -8.05 10.07
CA ALA A 100 3.23 -7.82 8.63
C ALA A 100 4.70 -7.78 8.19
N GLY A 101 5.55 -7.06 8.94
CA GLY A 101 6.98 -7.00 8.65
C GLY A 101 7.71 -8.34 8.79
N ILE A 102 7.30 -9.18 9.75
CA ILE A 102 7.84 -10.54 9.91
C ILE A 102 7.48 -11.41 8.69
N LEU A 103 6.21 -11.39 8.27
CA LEU A 103 5.74 -12.17 7.12
C LEU A 103 6.41 -11.72 5.81
N ASP A 104 6.50 -10.41 5.60
CA ASP A 104 7.14 -9.81 4.43
C ASP A 104 8.63 -10.18 4.36
N THR A 105 9.34 -10.06 5.48
CA THR A 105 10.78 -10.39 5.55
C THR A 105 11.03 -11.89 5.35
N ALA A 106 10.22 -12.74 5.99
CA ALA A 106 10.35 -14.19 5.84
C ALA A 106 10.09 -14.64 4.39
N SER A 107 9.08 -14.07 3.74
CA SER A 107 8.76 -14.38 2.34
C SER A 107 9.85 -13.90 1.39
N ALA A 108 10.36 -12.68 1.56
CA ALA A 108 11.45 -12.15 0.76
C ALA A 108 12.73 -13.00 0.90
N MET A 109 13.04 -13.48 2.11
CA MET A 109 14.17 -14.40 2.32
C MET A 109 13.98 -15.76 1.67
N ALA A 110 12.74 -16.26 1.57
CA ALA A 110 12.46 -17.53 0.92
C ALA A 110 12.77 -17.49 -0.59
N GLU A 111 12.74 -16.32 -1.23
CA GLU A 111 13.13 -16.16 -2.63
C GLU A 111 14.64 -16.29 -2.87
N PHE A 112 15.48 -15.90 -1.92
CA PHE A 112 16.94 -15.91 -2.07
C PHE A 112 17.57 -17.32 -1.94
N ARG A 113 16.76 -18.38 -1.92
CA ARG A 113 17.20 -19.77 -1.73
C ARG A 113 17.45 -20.55 -3.02
#